data_AF-A0A2N3IQ87-F1
#
_entry.id   AF-A0A2N3IQ87-F1
#
_cell.length_a   1.000
_cell.length_b   1.000
_cell.length_c   1.000
_cell.angle_alpha   90.00
_cell.angle_beta   90.00
_cell.angle_gamma   90.00
#
_symmetry.space_group_name_H-M   'P 1'
#
loop_
_entity.id
_entity.type
_entity.pdbx_description
1 polymer ?
#
loop_
_entity_poly.entity_id
_entity_poly.type
_entity_poly.pdbx_seq_one_letter_code
_entity_poly.pdbx_strand_id
1 'polypeptide(L)'
;MIIYGKYGGAALRAVHLMVQYNYNHTTAWDMAIAEAFGDDITTGKFKNNPKVTFLTLCSLNCIGCIMPLHYVAASKTRAYVLAAINLLVYKEITKPINPEELWQEVILACESNKAVKHNNQMDVILTLWYAGVLNPKLAQDAIKIDYRRI
;
A
#
# COMPACT_ATOMS: atom_id res chain seq x y z
N MET A 1 -6.27 15.85 3.97
CA MET A 1 -5.31 14.83 3.48
C MET A 1 -4.37 14.51 4.62
N ILE A 2 -4.23 13.22 4.99
CA ILE A 2 -3.30 12.78 6.03
C ILE A 2 -2.17 11.99 5.36
N ILE A 3 -0.93 12.35 5.67
CA ILE A 3 0.27 11.67 5.17
C ILE A 3 1.00 11.04 6.37
N TYR A 4 1.18 9.73 6.32
CA TYR A 4 1.88 8.98 7.35
C TYR A 4 3.32 8.72 6.91
N GLY A 5 4.27 9.33 7.62
CA GLY A 5 5.70 9.08 7.43
C GLY A 5 6.22 9.36 6.02
N LYS A 6 7.53 9.14 5.84
CA LYS A 6 8.18 9.33 4.54
C LYS A 6 7.74 8.29 3.50
N TYR A 7 7.48 7.05 3.92
CA TYR A 7 7.04 6.00 3.01
C TYR A 7 5.62 6.20 2.49
N GLY A 8 4.70 6.70 3.33
CA GLY A 8 3.35 7.07 2.87
C GLY A 8 3.38 8.22 1.87
N GLY A 9 4.17 9.27 2.17
CA GLY A 9 4.40 10.38 1.23
C GLY A 9 5.01 9.90 -0.10
N ALA A 10 6.02 9.03 -0.04
CA ALA A 10 6.63 8.44 -1.23
C ALA A 10 5.63 7.62 -2.06
N ALA A 11 4.73 6.86 -1.42
CA ALA A 11 3.69 6.12 -2.14
C ALA A 11 2.75 7.04 -2.92
N LEU A 12 2.28 8.12 -2.29
CA LEU A 12 1.42 9.11 -2.96
C LEU A 12 2.17 9.82 -4.09
N ARG A 13 3.44 10.15 -3.87
CA ARG A 13 4.30 10.76 -4.89
C ARG A 13 4.54 9.81 -6.07
N ALA A 14 4.74 8.52 -5.83
CA ALA A 14 4.87 7.52 -6.89
C ALA A 14 3.61 7.47 -7.76
N VAL A 15 2.41 7.47 -7.16
CA VAL A 15 1.15 7.56 -7.92
C VAL A 15 1.12 8.81 -8.80
N HIS A 16 1.49 9.97 -8.24
CA HIS A 16 1.56 11.21 -9.02
C HIS A 16 2.53 11.12 -10.20
N LEU A 17 3.72 10.55 -9.99
CA LEU A 17 4.73 10.36 -11.04
C LEU A 17 4.22 9.45 -12.16
N MET A 18 3.47 8.41 -11.83
CA MET A 18 2.84 7.53 -12.81
C MET A 18 1.76 8.26 -13.61
N VAL A 19 0.89 9.03 -12.94
CA VAL A 19 -0.22 9.72 -13.60
C VAL A 19 0.28 10.86 -14.50
N GLN A 20 1.24 11.66 -14.03
CA GLN A 20 1.70 12.85 -14.75
C GLN A 20 2.71 12.54 -15.86
N TYR A 21 3.61 11.58 -15.62
CA TYR A 21 4.74 11.33 -16.50
C TYR A 21 4.75 9.92 -17.12
N ASN A 22 3.72 9.12 -16.84
CA ASN A 22 3.59 7.76 -17.34
C ASN A 22 4.79 6.85 -17.00
N TYR A 23 5.44 7.10 -15.85
CA TYR A 23 6.47 6.20 -15.34
C TYR A 23 5.87 4.85 -14.95
N ASN A 24 6.63 3.78 -15.15
CA ASN A 24 6.24 2.47 -14.62
C ASN A 24 6.28 2.46 -13.08
N HIS A 25 5.57 1.52 -12.45
CA HIS A 25 5.35 1.46 -11.01
C HIS A 25 6.64 1.42 -10.18
N THR A 26 7.63 0.64 -10.61
CA THR A 26 8.89 0.47 -9.87
C THR A 26 9.75 1.72 -9.99
N THR A 27 9.91 2.26 -11.19
CA THR A 27 10.64 3.51 -11.42
C THR A 27 10.02 4.67 -10.65
N ALA A 28 8.70 4.80 -10.68
CA ALA A 28 8.00 5.86 -9.94
C ALA A 28 8.21 5.74 -8.43
N TRP A 29 8.18 4.52 -7.88
CA TRP A 29 8.50 4.27 -6.47
C TRP A 29 9.94 4.65 -6.13
N ASP A 30 10.91 4.19 -6.93
CA ASP A 30 12.33 4.41 -6.65
C ASP A 30 12.68 5.91 -6.72
N MET A 31 12.11 6.65 -7.68
CA MET A 31 12.21 8.11 -7.75
C MET A 31 11.58 8.79 -6.54
N ALA A 32 10.37 8.39 -6.14
CA ALA A 32 9.69 8.99 -4.98
C ALA A 32 10.43 8.73 -3.66
N ILE A 33 11.10 7.58 -3.52
CA ILE A 33 11.96 7.27 -2.38
C ILE A 33 13.20 8.16 -2.38
N ALA A 34 13.85 8.33 -3.54
CA ALA A 34 14.99 9.24 -3.69
C ALA A 34 14.62 10.67 -3.28
N GLU A 35 13.47 11.17 -3.74
CA GLU A 35 12.99 12.50 -3.35
C GLU A 35 12.71 12.61 -1.84
N ALA A 36 12.11 11.59 -1.22
CA ALA A 36 11.72 11.63 0.20
C ALA A 36 12.90 11.47 1.18
N PHE A 37 13.96 10.77 0.76
CA PHE A 37 15.09 10.41 1.62
C PHE A 37 16.44 11.01 1.19
N GLY A 38 16.52 11.62 0.01
CA GLY A 38 17.75 12.16 -0.60
C GLY A 38 18.48 11.15 -1.50
N ASP A 39 19.43 11.65 -2.29
CA ASP A 39 20.16 10.90 -3.34
C ASP A 39 21.14 9.83 -2.83
N ASP A 40 21.19 9.55 -1.53
CA ASP A 40 22.03 8.48 -0.95
C ASP A 40 21.40 7.08 -1.10
N ILE A 41 20.86 6.83 -2.32
CA ILE A 41 20.09 5.64 -2.71
C ILE A 41 21.00 4.40 -2.81
N THR A 42 22.32 4.60 -2.85
CA THR A 42 23.37 3.57 -2.91
C THR A 42 23.52 2.79 -1.61
N THR A 43 22.93 3.24 -0.50
CA THR A 43 22.97 2.50 0.75
C THR A 43 21.72 1.64 0.88
N GLY A 44 21.87 0.31 0.92
CA GLY A 44 20.78 -0.68 1.10
C GLY A 44 20.04 -0.59 2.44
N LYS A 45 19.59 0.62 2.82
CA LYS A 45 19.00 0.99 4.12
C LYS A 45 17.48 1.17 4.05
N PHE A 46 16.86 1.19 2.86
CA PHE A 46 15.42 1.34 2.76
C PHE A 46 14.69 0.04 3.07
N LYS A 47 13.63 0.14 3.85
CA LYS A 47 12.77 -1.02 4.14
C LYS A 47 12.10 -1.44 2.84
N ASN A 48 12.14 -2.73 2.54
CA ASN A 48 11.48 -3.28 1.36
C ASN A 48 9.95 -3.44 1.55
N ASN A 49 9.47 -3.65 2.79
CA ASN A 49 8.05 -3.91 3.04
C ASN A 49 7.10 -2.81 2.52
N PRO A 50 7.42 -1.51 2.63
CA PRO A 50 6.63 -0.45 2.00
C PRO A 50 6.57 -0.57 0.47
N LYS A 51 7.68 -0.88 -0.20
CA LYS A 51 7.74 -1.07 -1.66
C LYS A 51 6.85 -2.24 -2.09
N VAL A 52 7.01 -3.39 -1.44
CA VAL A 52 6.19 -4.59 -1.73
C VAL A 52 4.71 -4.30 -1.47
N THR A 53 4.37 -3.57 -0.40
CA THR A 53 2.99 -3.13 -0.10
C THR A 53 2.43 -2.29 -1.24
N PHE A 54 3.14 -1.24 -1.64
CA PHE A 54 2.73 -0.36 -2.73
C PHE A 54 2.50 -1.12 -4.05
N LEU A 55 3.45 -1.97 -4.46
CA LEU A 55 3.31 -2.76 -5.68
C LEU A 55 2.16 -3.77 -5.60
N THR A 56 1.90 -4.34 -4.42
CA THR A 56 0.74 -5.22 -4.19
C THR A 56 -0.58 -4.44 -4.36
N LEU A 57 -0.68 -3.23 -3.82
CA LEU A 57 -1.87 -2.39 -3.99
C LEU A 57 -2.11 -2.06 -5.47
N CYS A 58 -1.05 -1.74 -6.20
CA CYS A 58 -1.12 -1.47 -7.63
C CYS A 58 -1.57 -2.70 -8.42
N SER A 59 -1.15 -3.92 -8.04
CA SER A 59 -1.57 -5.15 -8.73
C SER A 59 -2.98 -5.62 -8.39
N LEU A 60 -3.50 -5.22 -7.23
CA LEU A 60 -4.88 -5.51 -6.80
C LEU A 60 -5.94 -4.63 -7.48
N ASN A 61 -5.54 -3.76 -8.42
CA ASN A 61 -6.44 -2.85 -9.13
C ASN A 61 -7.29 -1.97 -8.20
N CYS A 62 -6.72 -1.58 -7.04
CA CYS A 62 -7.41 -0.79 -6.02
C CYS A 62 -6.98 0.68 -5.98
N ILE A 63 -6.00 1.06 -6.81
CA ILE A 63 -5.58 2.46 -7.00
C ILE A 63 -6.26 2.99 -8.27
N GLY A 64 -7.24 3.88 -8.11
CA GLY A 64 -8.21 4.18 -9.17
C GLY A 64 -7.70 5.00 -10.36
N CYS A 65 -6.51 5.61 -10.26
CA CYS A 65 -5.97 6.53 -11.26
C CYS A 65 -4.78 5.97 -12.05
N ILE A 66 -4.44 4.69 -11.86
CA ILE A 66 -3.32 4.05 -12.55
C ILE A 66 -3.77 2.74 -13.20
N MET A 67 -3.08 2.33 -14.26
CA MET A 67 -3.23 0.97 -14.77
C MET A 67 -2.62 -0.03 -13.78
N PRO A 68 -3.28 -1.17 -13.52
CA PRO A 68 -2.72 -2.21 -12.67
C PRO A 68 -1.48 -2.82 -13.33
N LEU A 69 -0.56 -3.34 -12.50
CA LEU A 69 0.55 -4.18 -12.96
C LEU A 69 0.33 -5.63 -12.59
N HIS A 70 1.00 -6.54 -13.31
CA HIS A 70 1.20 -7.90 -12.82
C HIS A 70 2.32 -7.91 -11.77
N TYR A 71 1.99 -8.17 -10.51
CA TYR A 71 2.96 -8.31 -9.43
C TYR A 71 2.49 -9.35 -8.41
N VAL A 72 3.35 -10.33 -8.14
CA VAL A 72 3.10 -11.42 -7.19
C VAL A 72 3.96 -11.20 -5.96
N ALA A 73 3.35 -10.66 -4.90
CA ALA A 73 4.00 -10.53 -3.60
C ALA A 73 4.07 -11.87 -2.88
N ALA A 74 4.97 -11.98 -1.90
CA ALA A 74 4.96 -13.10 -0.97
C ALA A 74 3.59 -13.21 -0.28
N SER A 75 3.09 -14.45 -0.09
CA SER A 75 1.73 -14.72 0.40
C SER A 75 1.39 -13.97 1.69
N LYS A 76 2.36 -13.86 2.60
CA LYS A 76 2.21 -13.15 3.88
C LYS A 76 1.95 -11.65 3.69
N THR A 77 2.73 -10.98 2.86
CA THR A 77 2.53 -9.54 2.60
C THR A 77 1.20 -9.30 1.87
N ARG A 78 0.87 -10.16 0.89
CA ARG A 78 -0.43 -10.09 0.21
C ARG A 78 -1.59 -10.23 1.18
N ALA A 79 -1.53 -11.18 2.11
CA ALA A 79 -2.56 -11.37 3.14
C ALA A 79 -2.74 -10.12 4.01
N TYR A 80 -1.65 -9.51 4.48
CA TYR A 80 -1.72 -8.29 5.29
C TYR A 80 -2.32 -7.11 4.53
N VAL A 81 -1.95 -6.93 3.25
CA VAL A 81 -2.52 -5.88 2.39
C VAL A 81 -4.02 -6.08 2.20
N LEU A 82 -4.45 -7.30 1.89
CA LEU A 82 -5.86 -7.63 1.71
C LEU A 82 -6.67 -7.45 2.98
N ALA A 83 -6.15 -7.88 4.13
CA ALA A 83 -6.78 -7.68 5.43
C ALA A 83 -6.96 -6.19 5.73
N ALA A 84 -5.92 -5.37 5.52
CA ALA A 84 -6.00 -3.92 5.74
C ALA A 84 -7.05 -3.27 4.83
N ILE A 85 -7.08 -3.62 3.55
CA ILE A 85 -8.10 -3.13 2.61
C ILE A 85 -9.51 -3.50 3.10
N ASN A 86 -9.73 -4.75 3.48
CA ASN A 86 -11.04 -5.22 3.95
C ASN A 86 -11.49 -4.48 5.22
N LEU A 87 -10.59 -4.19 6.15
CA LEU A 87 -10.89 -3.42 7.35
C LEU A 87 -11.28 -1.98 6.99
N LEU A 88 -10.57 -1.34 6.07
CA LEU A 88 -10.83 0.05 5.65
C LEU A 88 -12.19 0.26 4.98
N VAL A 89 -12.83 -0.79 4.44
CA VAL A 89 -14.20 -0.70 3.89
C VAL A 89 -15.20 -0.21 4.94
N TYR A 90 -14.95 -0.53 6.22
CA TYR A 90 -15.84 -0.22 7.33
C TYR A 90 -15.39 0.97 8.17
N LYS A 91 -14.29 1.64 7.78
CA LYS A 91 -13.75 2.81 8.51
C LYS A 91 -14.27 4.11 7.91
N GLU A 92 -14.45 5.11 8.76
CA GLU A 92 -14.83 6.46 8.35
C GLU A 92 -13.61 7.28 7.94
N ILE A 93 -13.58 7.78 6.70
CA ILE A 93 -12.44 8.55 6.17
C ILE A 93 -12.20 9.89 6.89
N THR A 94 -13.18 10.39 7.63
CA THR A 94 -13.09 11.64 8.40
C THR A 94 -12.38 11.45 9.75
N LYS A 95 -12.22 10.21 10.21
CA LYS A 95 -11.57 9.89 11.49
C LYS A 95 -10.12 9.44 11.23
N PRO A 96 -9.11 10.11 11.82
CA PRO A 96 -7.73 9.64 11.77
C PRO A 96 -7.59 8.26 12.42
N ILE A 97 -6.84 7.36 11.78
CA ILE A 97 -6.54 6.01 12.23
C ILE A 97 -5.06 5.93 12.59
N ASN A 98 -4.74 5.45 13.78
CA ASN A 98 -3.35 5.19 14.13
C ASN A 98 -2.83 3.98 13.32
N PRO A 99 -1.66 4.09 12.64
CA PRO A 99 -1.07 2.97 11.90
C PRO A 99 -0.85 1.71 12.73
N GLU A 100 -0.53 1.85 14.01
CA GLU A 100 -0.33 0.72 14.91
C GLU A 100 -1.67 0.07 15.28
N GLU A 101 -2.74 0.84 15.50
CA GLU A 101 -4.08 0.30 15.76
C GLU A 101 -4.59 -0.51 14.56
N LEU A 102 -4.49 0.05 13.35
CA LEU A 102 -4.85 -0.69 12.13
C LEU A 102 -4.02 -1.97 12.01
N TRP A 103 -2.74 -1.92 12.34
CA TRP A 103 -1.87 -3.09 12.26
C TRP A 103 -2.28 -4.20 13.23
N GLN A 104 -2.69 -3.86 14.45
CA GLN A 104 -3.21 -4.85 15.40
C GLN A 104 -4.46 -5.54 14.85
N GLU A 105 -5.39 -4.79 14.25
CA GLU A 105 -6.56 -5.36 13.58
C GLU A 105 -6.18 -6.29 12.42
N VAL A 106 -5.18 -5.90 11.61
CA VAL A 106 -4.67 -6.73 10.50
C VAL A 106 -4.05 -8.03 10.99
N ILE A 107 -3.25 -7.97 12.05
CA ILE A 107 -2.59 -9.15 12.64
C ILE A 107 -3.61 -10.13 13.21
N LEU A 108 -4.63 -9.62 13.91
CA LEU A 108 -5.75 -10.41 14.41
C LEU A 108 -6.53 -11.07 13.27
N ALA A 109 -6.84 -10.33 12.21
CA ALA A 109 -7.56 -10.85 11.04
C ALA A 109 -6.78 -11.92 10.25
N CYS A 110 -5.45 -11.94 10.38
CA CYS A 110 -4.58 -12.94 9.74
C CYS A 110 -4.17 -14.08 10.67
N GLU A 111 -4.78 -14.21 11.86
CA GLU A 111 -4.49 -15.24 12.86
C GLU A 111 -3.00 -15.34 13.21
N SER A 112 -2.29 -14.22 13.16
CA SER A 112 -0.83 -14.20 13.32
C SER A 112 -0.44 -13.95 14.76
N ASN A 113 -0.14 -15.00 15.53
CA ASN A 113 0.24 -14.90 16.95
C ASN A 113 1.68 -14.39 17.20
N LYS A 114 2.29 -13.69 16.24
CA LYS A 114 3.65 -13.16 16.36
C LYS A 114 3.60 -11.65 16.55
N ALA A 115 4.39 -11.14 17.49
CA ALA A 115 4.65 -9.70 17.64
C ALA A 115 5.49 -9.19 16.45
N VAL A 116 4.86 -9.10 15.28
CA VAL A 116 5.45 -8.58 14.05
C VAL A 116 5.16 -7.09 14.00
N LYS A 117 6.15 -6.26 13.70
CA LYS A 117 5.93 -4.83 13.46
C LYS A 117 5.41 -4.61 12.03
N HIS A 118 4.53 -3.62 11.85
CA HIS A 118 4.00 -3.29 10.53
C HIS A 118 5.08 -2.83 9.54
N ASN A 119 6.27 -2.42 9.98
CA ASN A 119 7.38 -1.99 9.12
C ASN A 119 6.98 -0.93 8.07
N ASN A 120 6.11 0.01 8.47
CA ASN A 120 5.66 1.14 7.65
C ASN A 120 4.77 0.72 6.47
N GLN A 121 4.25 -0.51 6.46
CA GLN A 121 3.24 -0.95 5.48
C GLN A 121 1.93 -0.16 5.65
N MET A 122 1.49 0.06 6.90
CA MET A 122 0.27 0.81 7.18
C MET A 122 0.39 2.29 6.77
N ASP A 123 1.58 2.88 6.86
CA ASP A 123 1.84 4.25 6.41
C ASP A 123 1.48 4.44 4.92
N VAL A 124 1.87 3.46 4.08
CA VAL A 124 1.55 3.42 2.65
C VAL A 124 0.04 3.32 2.44
N ILE A 125 -0.59 2.32 3.08
CA ILE A 125 -2.02 2.02 2.89
C ILE A 125 -2.89 3.20 3.33
N LEU A 126 -2.67 3.71 4.55
CA LEU A 126 -3.46 4.80 5.12
C LEU A 126 -3.28 6.09 4.32
N THR A 127 -2.05 6.44 3.93
CA THR A 127 -1.81 7.66 3.15
C THR A 127 -2.57 7.63 1.82
N LEU A 128 -2.50 6.51 1.09
CA LEU A 128 -3.21 6.37 -0.19
C LEU A 128 -4.74 6.37 0.00
N TRP A 129 -5.23 5.81 1.10
CA TRP A 129 -6.66 5.82 1.43
C TRP A 129 -7.16 7.22 1.78
N TYR A 130 -6.47 7.96 2.66
CA TYR A 130 -6.84 9.34 3.02
C TYR A 130 -6.63 10.35 1.88
N ALA A 131 -5.76 10.03 0.91
CA ALA A 131 -5.64 10.79 -0.32
C ALA A 131 -6.78 10.49 -1.33
N GLY A 132 -7.63 9.51 -1.05
CA GLY A 132 -8.73 9.11 -1.93
C GLY A 132 -8.29 8.37 -3.20
N VAL A 133 -7.02 7.99 -3.30
CA VAL A 133 -6.49 7.28 -4.48
C VAL A 133 -6.64 5.76 -4.35
N LEU A 134 -6.59 5.24 -3.12
CA LEU A 134 -6.91 3.85 -2.81
C LEU A 134 -8.41 3.72 -2.52
N ASN A 135 -9.10 2.87 -3.29
CA ASN A 135 -10.50 2.54 -3.10
C ASN A 135 -10.65 1.08 -2.63
N PRO A 136 -10.98 0.87 -1.33
CA PRO A 136 -11.11 -0.48 -0.78
C PRO A 136 -12.18 -1.35 -1.44
N LYS A 137 -13.23 -0.73 -2.01
CA LYS A 137 -14.35 -1.46 -2.63
C LYS A 137 -13.95 -2.08 -3.96
N LEU A 138 -13.07 -1.44 -4.75
CA LEU A 138 -12.58 -1.99 -6.02
C LEU A 138 -11.78 -3.29 -5.83
N ALA A 139 -11.08 -3.41 -4.70
CA ALA A 139 -10.33 -4.63 -4.40
C ALA A 139 -11.24 -5.85 -4.18
N GLN A 140 -12.43 -5.67 -3.59
CA GLN A 140 -13.35 -6.77 -3.33
C GLN A 140 -13.91 -7.37 -4.62
N ASP A 141 -14.11 -6.54 -5.64
CA ASP A 141 -14.58 -7.00 -6.95
C ASP A 141 -13.49 -7.77 -7.71
N ALA A 142 -12.23 -7.34 -7.59
CA ALA A 142 -11.08 -8.06 -8.16
C ALA A 142 -10.86 -9.44 -7.52
N ILE A 143 -11.00 -9.54 -6.19
CA ILE A 143 -10.85 -10.80 -5.44
C ILE A 143 -11.96 -11.79 -5.83
N LYS A 144 -13.21 -11.34 -6.04
CA LYS A 144 -14.32 -12.20 -6.48
C LYS A 144 -14.13 -12.77 -7.89
N ILE A 145 -13.38 -12.08 -8.76
CA ILE A 145 -13.08 -12.56 -10.13
C ILE A 145 -12.00 -13.65 -10.10
N ASP A 146 -11.00 -13.52 -9.21
CA ASP A 146 -9.89 -14.47 -9.07
C ASP A 146 -10.38 -15.86 -8.59
N TYR A 147 -11.33 -15.90 -7.64
CA TYR A 147 -11.95 -17.15 -7.15
C TYR A 147 -12.89 -17.84 -8.16
N ARG A 148 -13.24 -17.22 -9.29
CA ARG A 148 -14.05 -17.84 -10.36
C ARG A 148 -13.20 -18.45 -11.49
N ARG A 149 -11.87 -18.33 -11.41
CA ARG A 149 -10.93 -18.86 -12.40
C ARG A 149 -10.15 -20.09 -11.92
N ILE A 150 -10.58 -20.70 -10.82
CA ILE A 150 -10.07 -21.98 -10.29
C ILE A 150 -11.16 -23.03 -10.37
#